data_AF-A0A5C5RZI9-F1
#
_entry.id   AF-A0A5C5RZI9-F1
#
_cell.length_a   1.000
_cell.length_b   1.000
_cell.length_c   1.000
_cell.angle_alpha   90.00
_cell.angle_beta   90.00
_cell.angle_gamma   90.00
#
_symmetry.space_group_name_H-M   'P 1'
#
loop_
_entity.id
_entity.type
_entity.pdbx_description
1 polymer ?
#
loop_
_entity_poly.entity_id
_entity_poly.type
_entity_poly.pdbx_seq_one_letter_code
_entity_poly.pdbx_strand_id
1 'polypeptide(L)'
;MRNFRTSFGLGHAIGLWIISHNLHRRHLQPKQRAAIAAEYLEVFAAEAKKRQIAAQNNEAAKAVMANLPEQVRGGTASDEAGDMFGVSGRSVRDAHFVMKNNPEAFEKIKNGEVAPSAAAKAERAKSAPPKPEPTIEERAKKAAERIYREVALGRRSR
;
A
#
# COMPACT_ATOMS: atom_id res chain seq x y z
N MET A 1 22.17 24.21 31.04
CA MET A 1 22.55 24.28 29.61
C MET A 1 23.11 22.91 29.19
N ARG A 2 22.41 22.18 28.33
CA ARG A 2 22.88 20.89 27.79
C ARG A 2 22.85 20.97 26.26
N ASN A 3 24.04 20.98 25.67
CA ASN A 3 24.27 21.09 24.24
C ASN A 3 23.85 19.80 23.54
N PHE A 4 22.73 19.84 22.82
CA PHE A 4 22.37 18.80 21.86
C PHE A 4 23.23 18.96 20.62
N ARG A 5 24.29 18.16 20.57
CA ARG A 5 25.18 18.01 19.42
C ARG A 5 24.48 17.11 18.40
N THR A 6 23.50 17.65 17.68
CA THR A 6 22.82 16.98 16.56
C THR A 6 23.61 17.17 15.29
N SER A 7 24.56 16.27 15.02
CA SER A 7 25.15 16.09 13.69
C SER A 7 24.28 15.15 12.85
N PHE A 8 23.01 15.49 12.70
CA PHE A 8 22.13 14.94 11.65
C PHE A 8 21.87 16.10 10.69
N GLY A 9 22.30 15.94 9.44
CA GLY A 9 22.39 17.03 8.47
C GLY A 9 21.10 17.84 8.38
N LEU A 10 21.24 19.18 8.46
CA LEU A 10 20.18 20.18 8.33
C LEU A 10 19.18 19.88 7.19
N GLY A 11 19.63 19.23 6.11
CA GLY A 11 18.78 18.84 4.99
C GLY A 11 17.65 17.86 5.35
N HIS A 12 17.88 16.90 6.26
CA HIS A 12 16.85 15.92 6.65
C HIS A 12 15.78 16.56 7.54
N ALA A 13 16.19 17.43 8.48
CA ALA A 13 15.28 18.15 9.36
C ALA A 13 14.38 19.14 8.59
N ILE A 14 14.94 19.82 7.58
CA ILE A 14 14.18 20.73 6.71
C ILE A 14 13.18 19.95 5.85
N GLY A 15 13.58 18.80 5.27
CA GLY A 15 12.70 17.95 4.50
C GLY A 15 11.47 17.48 5.30
N LEU A 16 11.70 16.99 6.52
CA LEU A 16 10.61 16.59 7.43
C LEU A 16 9.70 17.76 7.80
N TRP A 17 10.26 18.95 8.03
CA TRP A 17 9.50 20.15 8.37
C TRP A 17 8.64 20.65 7.20
N ILE A 18 9.17 20.66 5.97
CA ILE A 18 8.46 21.00 4.74
C ILE A 18 7.33 19.99 4.49
N ILE A 19 7.60 18.68 4.59
CA ILE A 19 6.60 17.64 4.40
C ILE A 19 5.46 17.82 5.41
N SER A 20 5.79 17.98 6.70
CA SER A 20 4.79 18.21 7.76
C SER A 20 3.93 19.45 7.51
N HIS A 21 4.53 20.59 7.17
CA HIS A 21 3.79 21.83 6.89
C HIS A 21 2.88 21.73 5.65
N ASN A 22 3.30 20.97 4.63
CA ASN A 22 2.53 20.80 3.40
C ASN A 22 1.45 19.71 3.52
N LEU A 23 1.65 18.68 4.34
CA LEU A 23 0.67 17.61 4.55
C LEU A 23 -0.65 18.12 5.14
N HIS A 24 -0.58 19.13 6.02
CA HIS A 24 -1.74 19.74 6.67
C HIS A 24 -2.48 20.77 5.80
N ARG A 25 -1.83 21.29 4.75
CA ARG A 25 -2.46 22.20 3.79
C ARG A 25 -3.22 21.32 2.80
N ARG A 26 -4.56 21.41 2.78
CA ARG A 26 -5.55 20.55 2.06
C ARG A 26 -5.40 20.43 0.53
N HIS A 27 -4.24 20.71 -0.05
CA HIS A 27 -3.96 20.69 -1.48
C HIS A 27 -3.57 19.31 -1.99
N LEU A 28 -3.12 18.41 -1.11
CA LEU A 28 -2.62 17.10 -1.52
C LEU A 28 -3.64 16.00 -1.24
N GLN A 29 -4.23 15.46 -2.30
CA GLN A 29 -5.23 14.39 -2.20
C GLN A 29 -4.58 13.10 -1.68
N PRO A 30 -5.33 12.20 -1.01
CA PRO A 30 -4.78 10.93 -0.49
C PRO A 30 -4.04 10.11 -1.55
N LYS A 31 -4.48 10.14 -2.81
CA LYS A 31 -3.80 9.48 -3.94
C LYS A 31 -2.42 10.07 -4.25
N GLN A 32 -2.27 11.39 -4.17
CA GLN A 32 -1.00 12.07 -4.38
C GLN A 32 -0.04 11.82 -3.21
N ARG A 33 -0.56 11.85 -1.97
CA ARG A 33 0.23 11.48 -0.77
C ARG A 33 0.75 10.05 -0.85
N ALA A 34 -0.05 9.12 -1.37
CA ALA A 34 0.38 7.74 -1.61
C ALA A 34 1.48 7.63 -2.68
N ALA A 35 1.46 8.47 -3.71
CA ALA A 35 2.53 8.52 -4.72
C ALA A 35 3.84 9.02 -4.12
N ILE A 36 3.81 10.11 -3.34
CA ILE A 36 5.01 10.61 -2.65
C ILE A 36 5.52 9.56 -1.65
N ALA A 37 4.64 8.94 -0.86
CA ALA A 37 5.03 7.86 0.05
C ALA A 37 5.71 6.67 -0.67
N ALA A 38 5.31 6.38 -1.91
CA ALA A 38 5.94 5.33 -2.71
C ALA A 38 7.35 5.68 -3.18
N GLU A 39 7.64 6.97 -3.47
CA GLU A 39 9.00 7.43 -3.81
C GLU A 39 9.95 7.33 -2.60
N TYR A 40 9.45 7.56 -1.38
CA TYR A 40 10.25 7.46 -0.15
C TYR A 40 10.40 6.04 0.39
N LEU A 41 9.76 5.04 -0.23
CA LEU A 41 9.72 3.66 0.26
C LEU A 41 11.13 3.04 0.35
N GLU A 42 12.04 3.39 -0.56
CA GLU A 42 13.42 2.90 -0.54
C GLU A 42 14.21 3.40 0.68
N VAL A 43 13.95 4.64 1.11
CA VAL A 43 14.55 5.23 2.32
C VAL A 43 14.04 4.47 3.56
N PHE A 44 12.73 4.27 3.66
CA PHE A 44 12.14 3.51 4.77
C PHE A 44 12.56 2.04 4.77
N ALA A 45 12.72 1.42 3.61
CA ALA A 45 13.20 0.04 3.51
C ALA A 45 14.64 -0.11 4.03
N ALA A 46 15.51 0.86 3.74
CA ALA A 46 16.87 0.87 4.27
C ALA A 46 16.89 1.05 5.80
N GLU A 47 16.03 1.90 6.34
CA GLU A 47 15.89 2.09 7.79
C GLU A 47 15.29 0.86 8.48
N ALA A 48 14.25 0.26 7.91
CA ALA A 48 13.64 -0.98 8.40
C ALA A 48 14.66 -2.12 8.43
N LYS A 49 15.50 -2.25 7.40
CA LYS A 49 16.58 -3.25 7.36
C LYS A 49 17.62 -3.02 8.47
N LYS A 50 17.99 -1.76 8.74
CA LYS A 50 18.89 -1.42 9.87
C LYS A 50 18.27 -1.81 11.21
N ARG A 51 16.97 -1.57 11.42
CA ARG A 51 16.24 -1.98 12.63
C ARG A 51 16.21 -3.50 12.78
N GLN A 52 15.97 -4.24 11.71
CA GLN A 52 15.97 -5.70 11.71
C GLN A 52 17.34 -6.26 12.13
N ILE A 53 18.43 -5.73 11.58
CA ILE A 53 19.80 -6.14 11.95
C ILE A 53 20.08 -5.82 13.42
N ALA A 54 19.70 -4.63 13.90
CA ALA A 54 19.86 -4.25 15.29
C ALA A 54 19.06 -5.15 16.25
N ALA A 55 17.86 -5.58 15.87
CA ALA A 55 17.04 -6.51 16.64
C ALA A 55 17.65 -7.93 16.69
N GLN A 56 18.25 -8.40 15.60
CA GLN A 56 18.93 -9.71 15.56
C GLN A 56 20.16 -9.79 16.48
N ASN A 57 20.82 -8.66 16.71
CA ASN A 57 22.00 -8.55 17.56
C ASN A 57 21.66 -8.38 19.05
N ASN A 58 20.38 -8.37 19.42
CA ASN A 58 19.93 -8.18 20.79
C ASN A 58 19.28 -9.48 21.32
N GLU A 59 19.98 -10.19 22.21
CA GLU A 59 19.52 -11.51 22.70
C GLU A 59 18.19 -11.45 23.44
N ALA A 60 17.91 -10.36 24.17
CA ALA A 60 16.63 -10.11 24.80
C ALA A 60 15.48 -9.97 23.79
N ALA A 61 15.74 -9.40 22.61
CA ALA A 61 14.75 -9.28 21.54
C ALA A 61 14.50 -10.62 20.83
N LYS A 62 15.54 -11.46 20.69
CA LYS A 62 15.41 -12.84 20.16
C LYS A 62 14.54 -13.72 21.06
N ALA A 63 14.71 -13.64 22.38
CA ALA A 63 13.92 -14.43 23.33
C ALA A 63 12.42 -14.06 23.32
N VAL A 64 12.08 -12.79 23.09
CA VAL A 64 10.69 -12.33 22.96
C VAL A 64 10.06 -12.75 21.63
N MET A 65 10.84 -12.79 20.54
CA MET A 65 10.35 -13.26 19.23
C MET A 65 10.02 -14.76 19.21
N ALA A 66 10.73 -15.60 19.96
CA ALA A 66 10.52 -17.05 19.95
C ALA A 66 9.17 -17.49 20.55
N ASN A 67 8.52 -16.64 21.37
CA ASN A 67 7.27 -16.95 22.07
C ASN A 67 6.05 -16.16 21.57
N LEU A 68 6.18 -15.33 20.53
CA LEU A 68 5.09 -14.58 19.92
C LEU A 68 4.76 -15.17 18.54
N PRO A 69 3.49 -15.49 18.23
CA PRO A 69 3.11 -15.79 16.84
C PRO A 69 3.46 -14.58 15.99
N GLU A 70 4.19 -14.80 14.89
CA GLU A 70 4.83 -13.82 13.98
C GLU A 70 4.09 -12.48 13.96
N GLN A 71 4.37 -11.64 14.97
CA GLN A 71 3.48 -10.54 15.26
C GLN A 71 3.89 -9.40 14.35
N VAL A 72 2.91 -8.95 13.58
CA VAL A 72 2.78 -7.68 12.86
C VAL A 72 3.05 -6.49 13.81
N ARG A 73 4.26 -6.40 14.37
CA ARG A 73 4.66 -5.40 15.38
C ARG A 73 5.77 -4.45 14.91
N GLY A 74 6.33 -4.70 13.74
CA GLY A 74 6.92 -3.66 12.90
C GLY A 74 6.09 -3.61 11.64
N GLY A 75 5.33 -2.52 11.42
CA GLY A 75 4.64 -2.31 10.15
C GLY A 75 5.62 -2.49 9.00
N THR A 76 5.15 -3.01 7.86
CA THR A 76 6.00 -3.07 6.66
C THR A 76 6.51 -1.67 6.33
N ALA A 77 7.62 -1.52 5.60
CA ALA A 77 8.12 -0.19 5.19
C ALA A 77 7.01 0.67 4.52
N SER A 78 6.03 0.02 3.89
CA SER A 78 4.84 0.66 3.32
C SER A 78 3.84 1.15 4.36
N ASP A 79 3.67 0.46 5.49
CA ASP A 79 2.79 0.88 6.58
C ASP A 79 3.40 2.08 7.32
N GLU A 80 4.71 2.07 7.57
CA GLU A 80 5.42 3.21 8.18
C GLU A 80 5.39 4.46 7.28
N ALA A 81 5.62 4.28 5.97
CA ALA A 81 5.42 5.34 5.00
C ALA A 81 3.96 5.81 4.96
N GLY A 82 3.01 4.88 5.07
CA GLY A 82 1.58 5.19 5.13
C GLY A 82 1.24 6.11 6.31
N ASP A 83 1.71 5.76 7.51
CA ASP A 83 1.47 6.52 8.73
C ASP A 83 2.10 7.92 8.64
N MET A 84 3.32 8.03 8.13
CA MET A 84 4.00 9.33 7.96
C MET A 84 3.27 10.26 6.98
N PHE A 85 2.71 9.70 5.90
CA PHE A 85 2.03 10.47 4.85
C PHE A 85 0.50 10.52 5.02
N GLY A 86 -0.03 9.95 6.11
CA GLY A 86 -1.46 9.93 6.42
C GLY A 86 -2.29 9.20 5.35
N VAL A 87 -1.82 8.03 4.91
CA VAL A 87 -2.47 7.14 3.95
C VAL A 87 -2.32 5.67 4.36
N SER A 88 -3.14 4.77 3.82
CA SER A 88 -3.00 3.34 4.14
C SER A 88 -1.74 2.75 3.50
N GLY A 89 -1.05 1.84 4.19
CA GLY A 89 0.10 1.12 3.63
C GLY A 89 -0.23 0.33 2.35
N ARG A 90 -1.49 -0.09 2.18
CA ARG A 90 -1.98 -0.68 0.92
C ARG A 90 -1.91 0.29 -0.25
N SER A 91 -2.31 1.55 -0.05
CA SER A 91 -2.24 2.60 -1.06
C SER A 91 -0.79 2.86 -1.48
N VAL A 92 0.13 2.83 -0.52
CA VAL A 92 1.58 2.97 -0.78
C VAL A 92 2.10 1.80 -1.62
N ARG A 93 1.74 0.55 -1.28
CA ARG A 93 2.14 -0.63 -2.08
C ARG A 93 1.59 -0.60 -3.50
N ASP A 94 0.32 -0.24 -3.66
CA ASP A 94 -0.30 -0.15 -4.99
C ASP A 94 0.36 0.96 -5.83
N ALA A 95 0.66 2.13 -5.24
CA ALA A 95 1.38 3.20 -5.93
C ALA A 95 2.81 2.79 -6.33
N HIS A 96 3.54 2.13 -5.44
CA HIS A 96 4.89 1.61 -5.71
C HIS A 96 4.89 0.52 -6.79
N PHE A 97 3.87 -0.35 -6.81
CA PHE A 97 3.71 -1.34 -7.89
C PHE A 97 3.51 -0.66 -9.25
N VAL A 98 2.69 0.39 -9.31
CA VAL A 98 2.49 1.16 -10.55
C VAL A 98 3.75 1.90 -10.95
N MET A 99 4.48 2.52 -10.01
CA MET A 99 5.76 3.19 -10.26
C MET A 99 6.76 2.27 -10.96
N LYS A 100 6.85 0.99 -10.55
CA LYS A 100 7.79 0.01 -11.11
C LYS A 100 7.38 -0.54 -12.47
N ASN A 101 6.08 -0.79 -12.68
CA ASN A 101 5.60 -1.48 -13.89
C ASN A 101 5.09 -0.51 -14.97
N ASN A 102 4.64 0.67 -14.57
CA ASN A 102 4.04 1.67 -15.47
C ASN A 102 4.27 3.11 -14.95
N PRO A 103 5.44 3.70 -15.23
CA PRO A 103 5.77 5.05 -14.80
C PRO A 103 4.81 6.12 -15.33
N GLU A 104 4.26 5.95 -16.53
CA GLU A 104 3.30 6.91 -17.11
C GLU A 104 1.98 6.95 -16.30
N ALA A 105 1.49 5.77 -15.89
CA ALA A 105 0.34 5.69 -15.00
C ALA A 105 0.65 6.24 -13.60
N PHE A 106 1.90 6.17 -13.15
CA PHE A 106 2.33 6.74 -11.88
C PHE A 106 2.29 8.28 -11.88
N GLU A 107 2.69 8.93 -12.97
CA GLU A 107 2.58 10.39 -13.10
C GLU A 107 1.11 10.86 -13.05
N LYS A 108 0.17 10.08 -13.60
CA LYS A 108 -1.28 10.35 -13.46
C LYS A 108 -1.76 10.24 -12.00
N ILE A 109 -1.12 9.43 -11.17
CA ILE A 109 -1.40 9.38 -9.72
C ILE A 109 -0.83 10.64 -9.03
N LYS A 110 0.38 11.10 -9.41
CA LYS A 110 1.01 12.32 -8.87
C LYS A 110 0.22 13.58 -9.21
N ASN A 111 -0.34 13.66 -10.41
CA ASN A 111 -1.24 14.73 -10.82
C ASN A 111 -2.61 14.67 -10.12
N GLY A 112 -2.91 13.57 -9.43
CA GLY A 112 -4.19 13.37 -8.77
C GLY A 112 -5.32 13.01 -9.73
N GLU A 113 -5.01 12.50 -10.92
CA GLU A 113 -6.03 12.08 -11.91
C GLU A 113 -6.57 10.69 -11.56
N VAL A 114 -5.70 9.74 -11.21
CA VAL A 114 -6.05 8.32 -11.00
C VAL A 114 -5.75 7.88 -9.57
N ALA A 115 -6.58 6.99 -9.02
CA ALA A 115 -6.34 6.37 -7.72
C ALA A 115 -5.30 5.23 -7.83
N PRO A 116 -4.37 5.07 -6.87
CA PRO A 116 -3.35 4.01 -6.89
C PRO A 116 -3.93 2.60 -7.05
N SER A 117 -5.04 2.31 -6.38
CA SER A 117 -5.70 1.00 -6.44
C SER A 117 -6.28 0.71 -7.83
N ALA A 118 -6.83 1.72 -8.51
CA ALA A 118 -7.40 1.58 -9.85
C ALA A 118 -6.30 1.36 -10.88
N ALA A 119 -5.22 2.14 -10.81
CA ALA A 119 -4.04 1.97 -11.67
C ALA A 119 -3.38 0.60 -11.47
N ALA A 120 -3.19 0.18 -10.22
CA ALA A 120 -2.61 -1.13 -9.91
C ALA A 120 -3.50 -2.28 -10.40
N LYS A 121 -4.83 -2.14 -10.30
CA LYS A 121 -5.78 -3.13 -10.83
C LYS A 121 -5.72 -3.23 -12.35
N ALA A 122 -5.66 -2.08 -13.05
CA ALA A 122 -5.54 -2.05 -14.50
C ALA A 122 -4.24 -2.70 -14.97
N GLU A 123 -3.13 -2.43 -14.28
CA GLU A 123 -1.84 -2.99 -14.62
C GLU A 123 -1.77 -4.50 -14.34
N ARG A 124 -2.31 -4.96 -13.19
CA ARG A 124 -2.42 -6.40 -12.88
C ARG A 124 -3.29 -7.14 -13.90
N ALA A 125 -4.33 -6.50 -14.43
CA ALA A 125 -5.21 -7.09 -15.44
C ALA A 125 -4.50 -7.29 -16.79
N LYS A 126 -3.52 -6.44 -17.15
CA LYS A 126 -2.69 -6.63 -18.34
C LYS A 126 -1.71 -7.79 -18.19
N SER A 127 -1.18 -8.00 -16.98
CA SER A 127 -0.23 -9.07 -16.67
C SER A 127 -0.88 -10.43 -16.37
N ALA A 128 -2.19 -10.48 -16.12
CA ALA A 128 -2.87 -11.72 -15.76
C ALA A 128 -3.14 -12.58 -17.02
N PRO A 129 -2.91 -13.91 -16.97
CA PRO A 129 -3.41 -14.79 -18.03
C PRO A 129 -4.93 -14.63 -18.14
N PRO A 130 -5.50 -14.75 -19.36
CA PRO A 130 -6.94 -14.64 -19.55
C PRO A 130 -7.63 -15.59 -18.58
N LYS A 131 -8.62 -15.09 -17.83
CA LYS A 131 -9.44 -15.97 -16.98
C LYS A 131 -9.94 -17.11 -17.88
N PRO A 132 -9.74 -18.38 -17.50
CA PRO A 132 -10.24 -19.48 -18.31
C PRO A 132 -11.73 -19.23 -18.54
N GLU A 133 -12.14 -19.29 -19.80
CA GLU A 133 -13.55 -19.14 -20.11
C GLU A 133 -14.33 -20.19 -19.30
N PRO A 134 -15.43 -19.79 -18.63
CA PRO A 134 -16.20 -20.76 -17.88
C PRO A 134 -16.68 -21.82 -18.87
N THR A 135 -16.42 -23.08 -18.53
CA THR A 135 -16.83 -24.23 -19.34
C THR A 135 -18.35 -24.22 -19.54
N ILE A 136 -18.83 -24.90 -20.58
CA ILE A 136 -20.27 -25.00 -20.89
C ILE A 136 -21.06 -25.46 -19.65
N GLU A 137 -20.49 -26.37 -18.85
CA GLU A 137 -21.05 -26.87 -17.60
C GLU A 137 -21.16 -25.81 -16.51
N GLU A 138 -20.13 -24.97 -16.33
CA GLU A 138 -20.15 -23.88 -15.34
C GLU A 138 -21.15 -22.78 -15.73
N ARG A 139 -21.29 -22.50 -17.03
CA ARG A 139 -22.32 -21.59 -17.55
C ARG A 139 -23.72 -22.13 -17.29
N ALA A 140 -23.92 -23.44 -17.51
CA ALA A 140 -25.19 -24.11 -17.24
C ALA A 140 -25.53 -24.10 -15.75
N LYS A 141 -24.55 -24.37 -14.86
CA LYS A 141 -24.74 -24.32 -13.39
C LYS A 141 -25.11 -22.92 -12.91
N LYS A 142 -24.44 -21.88 -13.38
CA LYS A 142 -24.78 -20.48 -13.04
C LYS A 142 -26.16 -20.07 -13.56
N ALA A 143 -26.53 -20.50 -14.76
CA ALA A 143 -27.86 -20.25 -15.31
C ALA A 143 -28.95 -20.96 -14.49
N ALA A 144 -28.72 -22.22 -14.12
CA ALA A 144 -29.62 -22.99 -13.27
C ALA A 144 -29.74 -22.39 -11.87
N GLU A 145 -28.64 -21.97 -11.24
CA GLU A 145 -28.66 -21.25 -9.96
C GLU A 145 -29.46 -19.95 -10.06
N ARG A 146 -29.28 -19.18 -11.13
CA ARG A 146 -30.02 -17.93 -11.34
C ARG A 146 -31.51 -18.18 -11.50
N ILE A 147 -31.90 -19.16 -12.31
CA ILE A 147 -33.30 -19.56 -12.50
C ILE A 147 -33.89 -20.05 -11.19
N TYR A 148 -33.18 -20.92 -10.46
CA TYR A 148 -33.64 -21.43 -9.17
C TYR A 148 -33.80 -20.30 -8.15
N ARG A 149 -32.88 -19.32 -8.12
CA ARG A 149 -32.97 -18.15 -7.23
C ARG A 149 -34.13 -17.23 -7.60
N GLU A 150 -34.40 -17.04 -8.89
CA GLU A 150 -35.54 -16.25 -9.40
C GLU A 150 -36.88 -16.93 -9.07
N VAL A 151 -36.96 -18.26 -9.21
CA VAL A 151 -38.14 -19.07 -8.87
C VAL A 151 -38.34 -19.14 -7.34
N ALA A 152 -37.27 -19.33 -6.57
CA ALA A 152 -37.31 -19.42 -5.10
C ALA A 152 -37.61 -18.07 -4.42
N LEU A 153 -37.21 -16.94 -5.02
CA LEU A 153 -37.52 -15.59 -4.50
C LEU A 153 -38.87 -15.04 -4.97
N GLY A 154 -39.69 -15.84 -5.65
CA GLY A 154 -41.13 -15.61 -5.75
C GLY A 154 -41.53 -14.27 -6.35
N ARG A 155 -40.87 -13.78 -7.41
CA ARG A 155 -41.48 -12.76 -8.26
C ARG A 155 -42.55 -13.41 -9.12
N ARG A 156 -43.76 -13.47 -8.56
CA ARG A 156 -45.00 -13.29 -9.33
C ARG A 156 -44.92 -11.91 -9.97
N SER A 157 -44.31 -11.80 -11.15
CA SER A 157 -44.57 -10.68 -12.04
C SER A 157 -45.89 -11.00 -12.74
N ARG A 158 -46.88 -10.14 -12.51
CA ARG A 158 -48.05 -9.99 -13.36
C ARG A 158 -47.64 -9.70 -14.80
#